data_AF-A0A1W9QS15-F1
#
_entry.id   AF-A0A1W9QS15-F1
#
_cell.length_a   1.000
_cell.length_b   1.000
_cell.length_c   1.000
_cell.angle_alpha   90.00
_cell.angle_beta   90.00
_cell.angle_gamma   90.00
#
_symmetry.space_group_name_H-M   'P 1'
#
loop_
_entity.id
_entity.type
_entity.pdbx_description
1 polymer ?
#
loop_
_entity_poly.entity_id
_entity_poly.type
_entity_poly.pdbx_seq_one_letter_code
_entity_poly.pdbx_strand_id
1 'polypeptide(L)' 'MRTIKLQIPDEVDLKEYDFSMIVASKLYEDGKLSSGQAAKIAKLSKRAFIELLGRYGVSVFSTSLSDLKSDIANA' A
#
# COMPACT_ATOMS: atom_id res chain seq x y z
N MET A 1 -1.58 15.79 5.81
CA MET A 1 -0.64 14.81 5.21
C MET A 1 0.78 15.18 5.62
N ARG A 2 1.67 14.19 5.78
CA ARG A 2 3.09 14.41 6.08
C ARG A 2 3.93 13.93 4.88
N THR A 3 4.97 14.67 4.53
CA THR A 3 5.89 14.31 3.44
C THR A 3 7.20 13.76 4.01
N ILE A 4 7.68 12.64 3.46
CA ILE A 4 8.97 12.03 3.76
C ILE A 4 9.81 12.10 2.47
N LYS A 5 11.08 12.51 2.57
CA LYS A 5 12.02 12.52 1.46
C LYS A 5 13.07 11.45 1.68
N LEU A 6 13.33 10.64 0.66
CA LEU A 6 14.36 9.61 0.65
C LEU A 6 15.35 9.96 -0.45
N GLN A 7 16.64 9.84 -0.17
CA GLN A 7 17.68 9.89 -1.19
C GLN A 7 17.95 8.45 -1.62
N ILE A 8 17.70 8.16 -2.89
CA ILE A 8 17.90 6.84 -3.48
C ILE A 8 19.08 6.94 -4.45
N PRO A 9 19.99 5.96 -4.50
CA PRO A 9 21.06 5.94 -5.51
C PRO A 9 20.49 5.90 -6.93
N ASP A 10 21.15 6.61 -7.86
CA ASP A 10 20.70 6.75 -9.25
C ASP A 10 20.76 5.41 -10.02
N GLU A 11 21.51 4.43 -9.52
CA GLU A 11 21.61 3.07 -10.10
C GLU A 11 20.34 2.24 -9.88
N VAL A 12 19.45 2.68 -8.98
CA VAL A 12 18.18 1.99 -8.71
C VAL A 12 17.18 2.31 -9.81
N ASP A 13 17.00 1.37 -10.73
CA ASP A 13 16.00 1.47 -11.82
C ASP A 13 14.57 1.17 -11.30
N LEU A 14 14.03 2.08 -10.51
CA LEU A 14 12.64 2.05 -10.03
C LEU A 14 11.97 3.40 -10.26
N LYS A 15 10.74 3.38 -10.75
CA LYS A 15 9.97 4.61 -10.97
C LYS A 15 9.32 5.06 -9.67
N GLU A 16 8.95 6.33 -9.60
CA GLU A 16 8.22 6.91 -8.43
C GLU A 16 7.00 6.05 -8.03
N TYR A 17 6.31 5.50 -9.04
CA TYR A 17 5.18 4.62 -8.85
C TYR A 17 5.55 3.33 -8.09
N ASP A 18 6.67 2.70 -8.44
CA ASP A 18 7.12 1.46 -7.81
C ASP A 18 7.47 1.71 -6.33
N PHE A 19 8.16 2.80 -6.03
CA PHE A 19 8.43 3.20 -4.65
C PHE A 19 7.14 3.43 -3.87
N SER A 20 6.17 4.13 -4.46
CA SER A 20 4.89 4.38 -3.80
C SER A 20 4.13 3.08 -3.52
N MET A 21 4.11 2.16 -4.46
CA MET A 21 3.49 0.84 -4.28
C MET A 21 4.21 -0.01 -3.23
N ILE A 22 5.53 -0.04 -3.22
CA ILE A 22 6.32 -0.78 -2.23
C ILE A 22 6.01 -0.26 -0.82
N VAL A 23 6.06 1.06 -0.62
CA VAL A 23 5.79 1.67 0.69
C VAL A 23 4.33 1.48 1.11
N ALA A 24 3.38 1.72 0.21
CA ALA A 24 1.96 1.59 0.50
C ALA A 24 1.56 0.14 0.83
N SER A 25 2.03 -0.82 0.04
CA SER A 25 1.74 -2.24 0.25
C SER A 25 2.36 -2.76 1.55
N LYS A 26 3.60 -2.37 1.86
CA LYS A 26 4.24 -2.78 3.11
C LYS A 26 3.54 -2.22 4.35
N LEU A 27 3.16 -0.95 4.32
CA LEU A 27 2.44 -0.33 5.45
C LEU A 27 1.00 -0.88 5.60
N TYR A 28 0.36 -1.31 4.51
CA TYR A 28 -0.90 -2.04 4.56
C TYR A 28 -0.73 -3.44 5.16
N GLU A 29 0.29 -4.18 4.72
CA GLU A 29 0.62 -5.51 5.24
C GLU A 29 0.86 -5.49 6.75
N ASP A 30 1.58 -4.47 7.23
CA ASP A 30 1.89 -4.25 8.65
C ASP A 30 0.70 -3.67 9.45
N GLY A 31 -0.47 -3.48 8.82
CA GLY A 31 -1.68 -2.94 9.44
C GLY A 31 -1.55 -1.48 9.90
N LYS A 32 -0.57 -0.74 9.37
CA LYS A 32 -0.36 0.69 9.69
C LYS A 32 -1.24 1.61 8.86
N LEU A 33 -1.66 1.14 7.70
CA LEU A 33 -2.59 1.82 6.81
C LEU A 33 -3.74 0.89 6.47
N SER A 34 -4.95 1.43 6.46
CA SER A 34 -6.05 0.71 5.81
C SER A 34 -5.84 0.65 4.30
N SER A 35 -6.51 -0.30 3.64
CA SER A 35 -6.50 -0.45 2.17
C SER A 35 -6.83 0.85 1.44
N GLY A 36 -7.74 1.67 1.97
CA GLY A 36 -8.10 2.97 1.40
C GLY A 36 -7.02 4.05 1.60
N GLN A 37 -6.30 4.03 2.73
CA GLN A 37 -5.19 4.97 2.95
C GLN A 37 -3.98 4.60 2.09
N ALA A 38 -3.65 3.32 2.01
CA ALA A 38 -2.57 2.82 1.17
C ALA A 38 -2.82 3.10 -0.32
N ALA A 39 -4.05 2.90 -0.80
CA ALA A 39 -4.44 3.26 -2.17
C ALA A 39 -4.23 4.76 -2.47
N LYS A 40 -4.53 5.65 -1.52
CA LYS A 40 -4.27 7.10 -1.67
C LYS A 40 -2.78 7.43 -1.80
N ILE A 41 -1.91 6.73 -1.06
CA ILE A 41 -0.45 6.89 -1.21
C ILE A 41 -0.01 6.45 -2.60
N ALA A 42 -0.49 5.29 -3.04
CA ALA A 42 -0.22 4.74 -4.38
C ALA A 42 -0.85 5.53 -5.54
N LYS A 43 -1.65 6.58 -5.27
CA LYS A 43 -2.44 7.34 -6.26
C LYS A 43 -3.38 6.43 -7.08
N LEU A 44 -3.97 5.44 -6.42
CA LEU A 44 -4.88 4.45 -7.00
C LEU A 44 -6.27 4.51 -6.37
N SER A 45 -7.25 3.92 -7.06
CA SER A 45 -8.51 3.55 -6.40
C SER A 45 -8.27 2.40 -5.42
N LYS A 46 -9.12 2.26 -4.38
CA LYS A 46 -9.03 1.16 -3.41
C LYS A 46 -9.03 -0.21 -4.12
N ARG A 47 -9.88 -0.37 -5.13
CA ARG A 47 -9.97 -1.60 -5.93
C ARG A 47 -8.68 -1.89 -6.70
N ALA A 48 -8.15 -0.91 -7.44
CA ALA A 48 -6.93 -1.10 -8.21
C ALA A 48 -5.72 -1.41 -7.32
N PHE A 49 -5.63 -0.78 -6.15
CA PHE A 49 -4.60 -1.10 -5.17
C PHE A 49 -4.66 -2.56 -4.72
N ILE A 50 -5.85 -3.04 -4.34
CA ILE A 50 -6.05 -4.44 -3.91
C ILE A 50 -5.68 -5.43 -5.03
N GLU A 51 -6.11 -5.16 -6.27
CA GLU A 51 -5.78 -6.00 -7.44
C GLU A 51 -4.27 -6.10 -7.71
N LEU A 52 -3.50 -5.09 -7.31
CA LEU A 52 -2.06 -5.01 -7.54
C LEU A 52 -1.21 -5.54 -6.38
N LEU A 53 -1.76 -5.75 -5.18
CA LEU A 53 -1.02 -6.21 -4.00
C LEU A 53 -0.19 -7.48 -4.28
N GLY A 54 -0.77 -8.45 -4.99
CA GLY A 54 -0.10 -9.70 -5.32
C GLY A 54 1.17 -9.53 -6.15
N ARG A 55 1.28 -8.46 -6.96
CA ARG A 55 2.49 -8.18 -7.74
C ARG A 55 3.67 -7.70 -6.88
N TYR A 56 3.37 -7.17 -5.71
CA TYR A 56 4.36 -6.68 -4.73
C TYR A 56 4.57 -7.68 -3.59
N GLY A 57 4.11 -8.92 -3.75
CA GLY A 57 4.29 -10.00 -2.77
C GLY A 57 3.44 -9.87 -1.50
N VAL A 58 2.46 -8.97 -1.50
CA VAL A 58 1.59 -8.73 -0.34
C VAL A 58 0.27 -9.46 -0.51
N SER A 59 -0.17 -10.14 0.56
CA SER A 59 -1.48 -10.80 0.61
C SER A 59 -2.61 -9.78 0.46
N VAL A 60 -3.63 -10.14 -0.31
CA VAL A 60 -4.88 -9.36 -0.44
C VAL A 60 -5.60 -9.24 0.91
N PHE A 61 -5.45 -10.24 1.77
CA PHE A 61 -5.89 -10.16 3.16
C PHE A 61 -4.75 -9.62 4.00
N SER A 62 -4.90 -8.42 4.57
CA SER A 62 -3.95 -7.96 5.58
C SER A 62 -3.98 -8.91 6.78
N THR A 63 -2.84 -9.01 7.47
CA THR A 63 -2.75 -9.82 8.69
C THR A 63 -3.40 -9.13 9.90
N SER A 64 -3.92 -7.91 9.71
CA SER A 64 -4.48 -7.07 10.75
C SER A 64 -5.97 -7.39 10.98
N LEU A 65 -6.28 -7.90 12.18
CA LEU A 65 -7.67 -8.15 12.61
C LEU A 65 -8.54 -6.89 12.60
N SER A 66 -7.97 -5.70 12.82
CA SER A 66 -8.73 -4.45 12.79
C SER A 66 -9.12 -4.04 11.37
N ASP A 67 -8.22 -4.24 10.40
CA ASP A 67 -8.53 -3.99 8.99
C ASP A 67 -9.57 -4.97 8.48
N LEU A 68 -9.45 -6.27 8.83
CA LEU A 68 -10.44 -7.27 8.46
C LEU A 68 -11.85 -6.88 8.96
N LYS A 69 -11.96 -6.42 10.21
CA LYS A 69 -13.24 -5.93 10.76
C LYS A 69 -13.74 -4.68 10.03
N SER A 70 -12.85 -3.77 9.65
CA SER A 70 -13.21 -2.57 8.90
C SER A 70 -13.70 -2.89 7.49
N ASP A 71 -13.01 -3.80 6.79
CA ASP A 71 -13.40 -4.22 5.45
C ASP A 71 -14.76 -4.96 5.48
N ILE A 72 -15.03 -5.80 6.51
CA ILE A 72 -16.36 -6.41 6.71
C ILE A 72 -17.44 -5.36 6.94
N ALA A 73 -17.17 -4.34 7.76
CA ALA A 73 -18.17 -3.32 8.09
C ALA A 73 -18.52 -2.38 6.92
N ASN A 74 -17.66 -2.32 5.89
CA ASN A 74 -17.82 -1.45 4.73
C ASN A 74 -18.12 -2.22 3.43
N ALA A 75 -18.41 -3.52 3.50
CA ALA A 75 -18.81 -4.37 2.39
C ALA A 75 -20.33 -4.43 2.25
#